data_AF-A0A519QLS7-F1
#
_entry.id   AF-A0A519QLS7-F1
#
_cell.length_a   1.000
_cell.length_b   1.000
_cell.length_c   1.000
_cell.angle_alpha   90.00
_cell.angle_beta   90.00
_cell.angle_gamma   90.00
#
_symmetry.space_group_name_H-M   'P 1'
#
loop_
_entity.id
_entity.type
_entity.pdbx_description
1 polymer ?
#
loop_
_entity_poly.entity_id
_entity_poly.type
_entity_poly.pdbx_seq_one_letter_code
_entity_poly.pdbx_strand_id
1 'polypeptide(L)'
;MRLRINYLCFLLENHLNSIDFKKKALHYANQYDVCCFLDSNNYEDIYSEYDFILAFGSKAELKSSKGDAFDELKHFYEFNKQWLFGSLSYDLKNETEDLKSDNPDQLNFPDLYFFVPEYLIASKSGEIRIILGDVSILKKIKNFKIPKYKNKD
;
A
#
# COMPACT_ATOMS: atom_id res chain seq x y z
N MET A 1 1.94 24.66 34.50
CA MET A 1 1.83 24.88 33.04
C MET A 1 3.10 24.46 32.28
N ARG A 2 3.60 23.22 32.50
CA ARG A 2 4.82 22.69 31.84
C ARG A 2 4.62 21.35 31.11
N LEU A 3 3.49 20.67 31.33
CA LEU A 3 3.18 19.37 30.69
C LEU A 3 2.75 19.50 29.21
N ARG A 4 2.06 20.59 28.83
CA ARG A 4 1.61 20.80 27.45
C ARG A 4 2.75 21.00 26.44
N ILE A 5 3.87 21.60 26.87
CA ILE A 5 5.02 21.85 25.98
C ILE A 5 5.72 20.52 25.66
N ASN A 6 5.94 19.66 26.65
CA ASN A 6 6.59 18.35 26.42
C ASN A 6 5.73 17.42 25.56
N TYR A 7 4.41 17.40 25.77
CA TYR A 7 3.51 16.56 24.99
C TYR A 7 3.40 17.04 23.54
N LEU A 8 3.32 18.36 23.32
CA LEU A 8 3.32 18.93 21.98
C LEU A 8 4.65 18.69 21.25
N CYS A 9 5.78 18.81 21.95
CA CYS A 9 7.10 18.55 21.38
C CYS A 9 7.25 17.05 21.01
N PHE A 10 6.81 16.14 21.88
CA PHE A 10 6.78 14.71 21.60
C PHE A 10 5.87 14.34 20.42
N LEU A 11 4.68 14.95 20.31
CA LEU A 11 3.79 14.75 19.17
C LEU A 11 4.40 15.28 17.86
N LEU A 12 5.05 16.45 17.90
CA LEU A 12 5.74 17.03 16.75
C LEU A 12 6.95 16.17 16.33
N GLU A 13 7.74 15.66 17.27
CA GLU A 13 8.86 14.76 17.00
C GLU A 13 8.41 13.43 16.40
N ASN A 14 7.37 12.80 16.95
CA ASN A 14 6.80 11.57 16.39
C ASN A 14 6.22 11.80 15.00
N HIS A 15 5.54 12.93 14.78
CA HIS A 15 4.98 13.29 13.48
C HIS A 15 6.08 13.52 12.42
N LEU A 16 7.14 14.25 12.76
CA LEU A 16 8.29 14.47 11.86
C LEU A 16 9.04 13.16 11.55
N ASN A 17 9.23 12.30 12.56
CA ASN A 17 9.86 10.99 12.39
C ASN A 17 9.01 10.06 11.50
N SER A 18 7.68 10.13 11.62
CA SER A 18 6.74 9.39 10.77
C SER A 18 6.81 9.86 9.31
N ILE A 19 6.86 11.18 9.05
CA ILE A 19 6.99 11.73 7.68
C ILE A 19 8.29 11.26 7.01
N ASP A 20 9.42 11.34 7.72
CA ASP A 20 10.71 10.92 7.18
C ASP A 20 10.78 9.42 6.94
N PHE A 21 10.20 8.63 7.85
CA PHE A 21 10.08 7.19 7.67
C PHE A 21 9.20 6.85 6.46
N LYS A 22 8.01 7.44 6.35
CA LYS A 22 7.06 7.23 5.25
C LYS A 22 7.72 7.48 3.89
N LYS A 23 8.46 8.58 3.73
CA LYS A 23 9.21 8.88 2.50
C LYS A 23 10.24 7.80 2.18
N LYS A 24 11.08 7.44 3.16
CA LYS A 24 12.08 6.39 2.97
C LYS A 24 11.45 5.04 2.64
N ALA A 25 10.34 4.70 3.30
CA ALA A 25 9.61 3.45 3.09
C ALA A 25 9.06 3.36 1.67
N LEU A 26 8.42 4.43 1.19
CA LEU A 26 7.92 4.50 -0.19
C LEU A 26 9.05 4.35 -1.23
N HIS A 27 10.13 5.10 -1.08
CA HIS A 27 11.27 4.95 -2.00
C HIS A 27 11.96 3.60 -1.91
N TYR A 28 12.04 3.01 -0.72
CA TYR A 28 12.60 1.69 -0.52
C TYR A 28 11.75 0.63 -1.21
N ALA A 29 10.43 0.68 -1.04
CA ALA A 29 9.48 -0.23 -1.66
C ALA A 29 9.45 -0.10 -3.19
N ASN A 30 9.71 1.09 -3.74
CA ASN A 30 9.79 1.34 -5.19
C ASN A 30 11.00 0.65 -5.88
N GLN A 31 11.84 -0.08 -5.13
CA GLN A 31 12.86 -0.97 -5.70
C GLN A 31 12.31 -2.36 -6.05
N TYR A 32 11.09 -2.68 -5.62
CA TYR A 32 10.41 -3.94 -5.91
C TYR A 32 9.47 -3.75 -7.10
N ASP A 33 9.24 -4.82 -7.85
CA ASP A 33 8.36 -4.81 -9.03
C ASP A 33 6.91 -4.45 -8.67
N VAL A 34 6.48 -4.80 -7.46
CA VAL A 34 5.11 -4.61 -6.98
C VAL A 34 5.14 -3.95 -5.60
N CYS A 35 4.40 -2.84 -5.48
CA CYS A 35 4.10 -2.22 -4.20
C CYS A 35 2.70 -1.60 -4.22
N CYS A 36 2.08 -1.54 -3.03
CA CYS A 36 0.82 -0.88 -2.78
C CYS A 36 0.98 -0.05 -1.50
N PHE A 37 0.61 1.23 -1.58
CA PHE A 37 0.71 2.18 -0.49
C PHE A 37 -0.65 2.83 -0.28
N LEU A 38 -1.32 2.50 0.82
CA LEU A 38 -2.61 3.07 1.19
C LEU A 38 -2.39 4.02 2.36
N ASP A 39 -2.82 5.26 2.19
CA ASP A 39 -2.53 6.34 3.13
C ASP A 39 -3.81 7.08 3.50
N SER A 40 -4.05 7.22 4.80
CA SER A 40 -5.22 7.96 5.29
C SER A 40 -5.04 9.48 5.15
N ASN A 41 -3.85 9.96 4.77
CA ASN A 41 -3.53 11.38 4.58
C ASN A 41 -3.93 12.25 5.78
N ASN A 42 -3.73 11.72 7.00
CA ASN A 42 -4.11 12.35 8.26
C ASN A 42 -5.61 12.66 8.39
N TYR A 43 -6.47 11.96 7.66
CA TYR A 43 -7.91 12.07 7.81
C TYR A 43 -8.37 11.28 9.03
N GLU A 44 -8.83 11.99 10.06
CA GLU A 44 -9.40 11.38 11.27
C GLU A 44 -10.85 11.00 11.00
N ASP A 45 -11.07 9.74 10.60
CA ASP A 45 -12.40 9.14 10.49
C ASP A 45 -12.54 7.99 11.50
N ILE A 46 -13.76 7.70 11.94
CA ILE A 46 -14.07 6.56 12.82
C ILE A 46 -13.68 5.21 12.20
N TYR A 47 -13.52 5.16 10.88
CA TYR A 47 -13.06 3.99 10.12
C TYR A 47 -11.54 3.97 9.89
N SER A 48 -10.80 4.99 10.33
CA SER A 48 -9.34 5.04 10.19
C SER A 48 -8.66 4.10 11.19
N GLU A 49 -8.17 2.96 10.70
CA GLU A 49 -7.45 2.00 11.55
C GLU A 49 -5.93 2.22 11.55
N TYR A 50 -5.39 2.78 10.46
CA TYR A 50 -3.96 2.98 10.21
C TYR A 50 -3.69 4.39 9.66
N ASP A 51 -2.54 4.97 9.98
CA ASP A 51 -2.08 6.21 9.34
C ASP A 51 -1.69 5.92 7.88
N PHE A 52 -0.99 4.80 7.67
CA PHE A 52 -0.72 4.21 6.36
C PHE A 52 -0.45 2.71 6.49
N ILE A 53 -0.62 1.99 5.38
CA ILE A 53 -0.19 0.61 5.19
C ILE A 53 0.60 0.50 3.89
N LEU A 54 1.73 -0.21 3.96
CA LEU A 54 2.67 -0.40 2.87
C LEU A 54 2.89 -1.89 2.66
N ALA A 55 2.46 -2.39 1.51
CA ALA A 55 2.64 -3.75 1.04
C ALA A 55 3.61 -3.74 -0.15
N PHE A 56 4.66 -4.56 -0.14
CA PHE A 56 5.63 -4.58 -1.24
C PHE A 56 6.40 -5.90 -1.31
N GLY A 57 6.95 -6.16 -2.50
CA GLY A 57 7.38 -7.48 -2.89
C GLY A 57 6.18 -8.41 -3.06
N SER A 58 6.34 -9.46 -3.87
CA SER A 58 5.24 -10.37 -4.18
C SER A 58 5.68 -11.82 -4.03
N LYS A 59 4.87 -12.62 -3.33
CA LYS A 59 5.03 -14.07 -3.25
C LYS A 59 4.16 -14.80 -4.28
N ALA A 60 3.04 -14.19 -4.66
CA ALA A 60 2.09 -14.69 -5.63
C ALA A 60 1.30 -13.51 -6.19
N GLU A 61 0.95 -13.57 -7.48
CA GLU A 61 0.18 -12.55 -8.17
C GLU A 61 -0.98 -13.17 -8.93
N LEU A 62 -2.07 -12.41 -9.03
CA LEU A 62 -3.23 -12.68 -9.84
C LEU A 62 -3.43 -11.49 -10.78
N LYS A 63 -3.46 -11.76 -12.09
CA LYS A 63 -3.83 -10.81 -13.15
C LYS A 63 -4.96 -11.44 -13.93
N SER A 64 -6.12 -10.80 -13.96
CA SER A 64 -7.26 -11.24 -14.75
C SER A 64 -7.70 -10.17 -15.73
N SER A 65 -8.19 -10.60 -16.89
CA SER A 65 -8.65 -9.73 -17.99
C SER A 65 -9.85 -10.36 -18.72
N LYS A 66 -10.59 -11.22 -18.03
CA LYS A 66 -11.62 -12.11 -18.59
C LYS A 66 -12.76 -12.27 -17.59
N GLY A 67 -13.95 -12.53 -18.13
CA GLY A 67 -15.27 -12.58 -17.49
C GLY A 67 -15.51 -13.43 -16.23
N ASP A 68 -14.46 -14.01 -15.63
CA ASP A 68 -14.52 -14.85 -14.43
C ASP A 68 -13.64 -14.28 -13.29
N ALA A 69 -13.36 -12.97 -13.32
CA ALA A 69 -12.32 -12.36 -12.50
C ALA A 69 -12.60 -12.50 -10.99
N PHE A 70 -13.85 -12.37 -10.55
CA PHE A 70 -14.21 -12.57 -9.15
C PHE A 70 -14.01 -14.01 -8.65
N ASP A 71 -14.28 -15.01 -9.48
CA ASP A 71 -14.06 -16.42 -9.13
C ASP A 71 -12.56 -16.74 -9.05
N GLU A 72 -11.76 -16.19 -9.97
CA GLU A 72 -10.29 -16.28 -9.88
C GLU A 72 -9.76 -15.63 -8.60
N LEU A 73 -10.27 -14.44 -8.24
CA LEU A 73 -9.88 -13.76 -7.00
C LEU A 73 -10.27 -14.58 -5.76
N LYS A 74 -11.46 -15.19 -5.77
CA LYS A 74 -11.92 -16.05 -4.67
C LYS A 74 -11.02 -17.27 -4.51
N HIS A 75 -10.72 -17.99 -5.59
CA HIS A 75 -9.80 -19.13 -5.54
C HIS A 75 -8.39 -18.71 -5.10
N PHE A 76 -7.90 -17.58 -5.59
CA PHE A 76 -6.61 -17.03 -5.19
C PHE A 76 -6.56 -16.72 -3.69
N TYR A 77 -7.64 -16.15 -3.13
CA TYR A 77 -7.78 -15.93 -1.70
C TYR A 77 -7.86 -17.25 -0.92
N GLU A 78 -8.69 -18.20 -1.35
CA GLU A 78 -8.86 -19.49 -0.66
C GLU A 78 -7.58 -20.34 -0.64
N PHE A 79 -6.75 -20.23 -1.68
CA PHE A 79 -5.47 -20.90 -1.76
C PHE A 79 -4.43 -20.28 -0.82
N ASN A 80 -4.32 -18.95 -0.82
CA ASN A 80 -3.29 -18.26 -0.05
C ASN A 80 -3.69 -18.03 1.42
N LYS A 81 -4.94 -17.66 1.69
CA LYS A 81 -5.48 -17.32 3.03
C LYS A 81 -4.62 -16.32 3.80
N GLN A 82 -4.14 -15.29 3.10
CA GLN A 82 -3.29 -14.23 3.63
C GLN A 82 -3.83 -12.86 3.17
N TRP A 83 -3.15 -11.80 3.60
CA TRP A 83 -3.37 -10.46 3.06
C TRP A 83 -3.21 -10.44 1.54
N LEU A 84 -4.16 -9.78 0.87
CA LEU A 84 -4.13 -9.50 -0.56
C LEU A 84 -4.20 -8.00 -0.78
N PHE A 85 -3.33 -7.49 -1.64
CA PHE A 85 -3.32 -6.09 -2.05
C PHE A 85 -3.47 -6.02 -3.56
N GLY A 86 -4.18 -5.00 -4.05
CA GLY A 86 -4.54 -4.99 -5.46
C GLY A 86 -5.48 -3.86 -5.83
N SER A 87 -6.00 -3.97 -7.04
CA SER A 87 -6.96 -3.06 -7.66
C SER A 87 -7.99 -3.84 -8.46
N LEU A 88 -9.23 -3.38 -8.39
CA LEU A 88 -10.33 -3.77 -9.26
C LEU A 88 -10.51 -2.64 -10.28
N SER A 89 -10.48 -2.95 -11.56
CA SER A 89 -10.78 -2.00 -12.63
C SER A 89 -12.29 -1.69 -12.67
N TYR A 90 -12.64 -0.55 -13.23
CA TYR A 90 -14.03 -0.14 -13.42
C TYR A 90 -14.79 -1.05 -14.40
N ASP A 91 -14.09 -1.64 -15.37
CA ASP A 91 -14.70 -2.48 -16.40
C ASP A 91 -15.22 -3.83 -15.89
N LEU A 92 -14.85 -4.23 -14.67
CA LEU A 92 -15.46 -5.36 -13.94
C LEU A 92 -16.97 -5.21 -13.73
N LYS A 93 -17.51 -3.99 -13.83
CA LYS A 93 -18.96 -3.77 -13.75
C LYS A 93 -19.73 -4.64 -14.75
N ASN A 94 -19.13 -4.96 -15.89
CA ASN A 94 -19.73 -5.77 -16.94
C ASN A 94 -19.98 -7.22 -16.50
N GLU A 95 -19.29 -7.70 -15.46
CA GLU A 95 -19.53 -9.04 -14.86
C GLU A 95 -20.65 -9.02 -13.80
N THR A 96 -20.93 -7.86 -13.21
CA THR A 96 -21.96 -7.71 -12.16
C THR A 96 -23.28 -7.13 -12.67
N GLU A 97 -23.26 -6.37 -13.77
CA GLU A 97 -24.40 -5.63 -14.32
C GLU A 97 -24.48 -5.78 -15.86
N ASP A 98 -25.69 -5.83 -16.42
CA ASP A 98 -25.93 -5.91 -17.88
C ASP A 98 -25.79 -4.53 -18.55
N LEU A 99 -24.62 -3.90 -18.39
CA LEU A 99 -24.29 -2.60 -18.96
C LEU A 99 -23.01 -2.73 -19.77
N LYS A 100 -23.11 -2.52 -21.09
CA LYS A 100 -21.92 -2.45 -21.95
C LYS A 100 -21.44 -1.01 -22.07
N SER A 101 -20.17 -0.79 -21.73
CA SER A 101 -19.46 0.44 -22.01
C SER A 101 -18.80 0.33 -23.39
N ASP A 102 -19.22 1.14 -24.36
CA ASP A 102 -18.58 1.23 -25.70
C ASP A 102 -17.32 2.11 -25.71
N ASN A 103 -16.74 2.40 -24.55
CA ASN A 103 -15.49 3.16 -24.48
C ASN A 103 -14.31 2.23 -24.81
N PRO A 104 -13.51 2.53 -25.85
CA PRO A 104 -12.34 1.73 -26.18
C PRO A 104 -11.27 1.86 -25.10
N ASP A 105 -10.88 0.74 -24.49
CA ASP A 105 -9.74 0.69 -23.57
C ASP A 105 -8.44 0.83 -24.37
N GLN A 106 -7.77 1.97 -24.19
CA GLN A 106 -6.52 2.29 -24.89
C GLN A 106 -5.27 1.90 -24.07
N LEU A 107 -5.45 1.48 -22.82
CA LEU A 107 -4.37 1.28 -21.87
C LEU A 107 -4.09 -0.21 -21.59
N ASN A 108 -4.98 -1.12 -22.01
CA ASN A 108 -4.86 -2.58 -21.80
C ASN A 108 -4.59 -2.92 -20.32
N PHE A 109 -5.28 -2.25 -19.39
CA PHE A 109 -5.16 -2.59 -17.98
C PHE A 109 -5.91 -3.90 -17.71
N PRO A 110 -5.41 -4.74 -16.79
CA PRO A 110 -6.16 -5.92 -16.38
C PRO A 110 -7.43 -5.51 -15.64
N ASP A 111 -8.51 -6.30 -15.80
CA ASP A 111 -9.77 -6.12 -15.08
C ASP A 111 -9.56 -6.17 -13.57
N LEU A 112 -8.66 -7.05 -13.09
CA LEU A 112 -8.12 -6.95 -11.74
C LEU A 112 -6.66 -7.35 -11.65
N TYR A 113 -6.03 -6.81 -10.61
CA TYR A 113 -4.70 -7.20 -10.19
C TYR A 113 -4.65 -7.35 -8.69
N PHE A 114 -4.20 -8.49 -8.17
CA PHE A 114 -3.95 -8.69 -6.76
C PHE A 114 -2.63 -9.44 -6.53
N PHE A 115 -2.03 -9.25 -5.37
CA PHE A 115 -0.82 -9.97 -4.96
C PHE A 115 -0.80 -10.26 -3.46
N VAL A 116 -0.08 -11.32 -3.11
CA VAL A 116 0.28 -11.64 -1.72
C VAL A 116 1.62 -10.96 -1.42
N PRO A 117 1.68 -9.99 -0.51
CA PRO A 117 2.91 -9.24 -0.27
C PRO A 117 3.97 -10.09 0.42
N GLU A 118 5.24 -9.83 0.09
CA GLU A 118 6.36 -10.38 0.85
C GLU A 118 6.52 -9.65 2.19
N TYR A 119 6.40 -8.32 2.17
CA TYR A 119 6.49 -7.45 3.34
C TYR A 119 5.21 -6.63 3.50
N LEU A 120 4.76 -6.49 4.74
CA LEU A 120 3.61 -5.67 5.11
C LEU A 120 3.93 -4.86 6.35
N ILE A 121 3.92 -3.54 6.23
CA ILE A 121 4.22 -2.59 7.29
C ILE A 121 3.03 -1.66 7.45
N ALA A 122 2.63 -1.38 8.68
CA ALA A 122 1.59 -0.41 8.98
C ALA A 122 2.06 0.60 10.02
N SER A 123 1.58 1.84 9.91
CA SER A 123 1.70 2.88 10.93
C SER A 123 0.36 3.08 11.61
N LYS A 124 0.36 3.26 12.93
CA LYS A 124 -0.80 3.72 13.66
C LYS A 124 -0.36 4.65 14.79
N SER A 125 -0.88 5.87 14.80
CA SER A 125 -0.52 6.88 15.79
C SER A 125 1.00 7.11 15.87
N GLY A 126 1.69 7.01 14.73
CA GLY A 126 3.15 7.13 14.63
C GLY A 126 3.96 5.88 15.02
N GLU A 127 3.32 4.82 15.52
CA GLU A 127 3.99 3.54 15.76
C GLU A 127 4.04 2.70 14.49
N ILE A 128 5.25 2.28 14.11
CA ILE A 128 5.45 1.39 12.97
C ILE A 128 5.41 -0.07 13.43
N ARG A 129 4.60 -0.89 12.76
CA ARG A 129 4.47 -2.32 13.00
C ARG A 129 4.75 -3.11 11.73
N ILE A 130 5.44 -4.22 11.88
CA ILE A 130 5.63 -5.20 10.81
C ILE A 130 4.55 -6.26 11.00
N ILE A 131 3.66 -6.39 10.01
CA ILE A 131 2.61 -7.40 9.98
C ILE A 131 3.13 -8.65 9.28
N LEU A 132 3.88 -8.50 8.19
CA LEU A 132 4.51 -9.59 7.43
C LEU A 132 5.95 -9.25 7.06
N GLY A 133 6.80 -10.28 7.04
CA GLY A 133 8.19 -10.18 6.61
C GLY A 133 9.20 -10.07 7.75
N ASP A 134 10.47 -9.97 7.40
CA ASP A 134 11.59 -9.98 8.35
C ASP A 134 11.74 -8.65 9.11
N VAL A 135 12.08 -8.74 10.40
CA VAL A 135 12.20 -7.57 11.29
C VAL A 135 13.32 -6.60 10.90
N SER A 136 14.34 -7.07 10.16
CA SER A 136 15.43 -6.22 9.68
C SER A 136 14.96 -5.19 8.65
N ILE A 137 13.78 -5.36 8.05
CA ILE A 137 13.26 -4.46 7.02
C ILE A 137 13.14 -3.01 7.51
N LEU A 138 12.74 -2.81 8.77
CA LEU A 138 12.66 -1.46 9.36
C LEU A 138 14.03 -0.81 9.45
N LYS A 139 15.07 -1.58 9.78
CA LYS A 139 16.45 -1.08 9.82
C LYS A 139 16.94 -0.73 8.42
N LYS A 140 16.62 -1.56 7.41
CA LYS A 140 16.93 -1.29 6.00
C LYS A 140 16.28 0.01 5.52
N ILE A 141 14.97 0.18 5.78
CA ILE A 141 14.21 1.39 5.42
C ILE A 141 14.77 2.62 6.14
N LYS A 142 15.00 2.56 7.45
CA LYS A 142 15.53 3.70 8.22
C LYS A 142 16.89 4.17 7.70
N ASN A 143 17.74 3.25 7.24
CA ASN A 143 19.05 3.53 6.69
C ASN A 143 19.05 3.84 5.19
N PHE A 144 17.90 3.73 4.52
CA PHE A 144 17.80 3.99 3.09
C PHE A 144 18.07 5.46 2.78
N LYS A 145 18.92 5.69 1.78
CA LYS A 145 19.25 7.02 1.28
C LYS A 145 18.39 7.29 0.05
N ILE A 146 17.46 8.22 0.18
CA ILE A 146 16.63 8.65 -0.95
C ILE A 146 17.55 9.25 -2.03
N PRO A 147 17.48 8.76 -3.28
CA PRO A 147 18.24 9.34 -4.38
C PRO A 147 17.86 10.82 -4.54
N LYS A 148 18.85 11.71 -4.60
CA LYS A 148 18.60 13.11 -4.95
C LYS A 148 18.28 13.15 -6.44
N TYR A 149 17.08 13.64 -6.80
CA TYR A 149 16.78 13.95 -8.19
C TYR A 149 17.80 14.98 -8.69
N LYS A 150 18.55 14.65 -9.75
CA LYS A 150 19.26 15.66 -10.53
C LYS A 150 18.20 16.41 -11.32
N ASN A 151 18.00 17.69 -11.02
CA ASN A 151 17.29 18.55 -11.95
C ASN A 151 18.04 18.48 -13.28
N LYS A 152 17.34 18.08 -14.35
CA LYS A 152 17.83 18.32 -15.70
C LYS A 152 17.67 19.82 -15.92
N ASP A 153 18.79 20.53 -15.88
CA ASP A 153 18.91 21.88 -16.45
C ASP A 153 18.62 21.84 -17.97
#